data_AF-A0A5T0Q190-F1
#
_entry.id   AF-A0A5T0Q190-F1
#
_cell.length_a   1.000
_cell.length_b   1.000
_cell.length_c   1.000
_cell.angle_alpha   90.00
_cell.angle_beta   90.00
_cell.angle_gamma   90.00
#
_symmetry.space_group_name_H-M   'P 1'
#
loop_
_entity.id
_entity.type
_entity.pdbx_description
1 polymer ?
#
loop_
_entity_poly.entity_id
_entity_poly.type
_entity_poly.pdbx_seq_one_letter_code
_entity_poly.pdbx_strand_id
1 'polypeptide(L)'
;IEKCFKIIEKNQNFSLDFPNYINAYDGFRIFLFYLFKKLKFYWTLSLERKDKQSLCEFLFYSRSLYIVLSSMNTILDKNLSNILALKFKDITKKTQDILASENSNQDLLLFLSDEKIQDLFNDFDFFIKENSFYEGDCKD
;
A
#
# COMPACT_ATOMS: atom_id res chain seq x y z
N ILE A 1 18.69 1.12 -2.18
CA ILE A 1 17.31 1.10 -1.62
C ILE A 1 17.10 2.05 -0.43
N GLU A 2 17.84 1.92 0.69
CA GLU A 2 17.55 2.70 1.93
C GLU A 2 17.50 4.23 1.75
N LYS A 3 18.39 4.80 0.93
CA LYS A 3 18.37 6.24 0.61
C LYS A 3 17.04 6.65 -0.04
N CYS A 4 16.54 5.83 -0.97
CA CYS A 4 15.24 6.05 -1.61
C CYS A 4 14.11 5.96 -0.59
N PHE A 5 14.09 4.93 0.27
CA PHE A 5 13.08 4.80 1.31
C PHE A 5 13.05 6.04 2.23
N LYS A 6 14.22 6.55 2.65
CA LYS A 6 14.31 7.78 3.45
C LYS A 6 13.78 9.01 2.72
N ILE A 7 13.98 9.12 1.41
CA ILE A 7 13.43 10.23 0.61
C ILE A 7 11.91 10.14 0.56
N ILE A 8 11.38 8.95 0.29
CA ILE A 8 9.94 8.65 0.25
C ILE A 8 9.26 8.96 1.59
N GLU A 9 9.89 8.57 2.69
CA GLU A 9 9.35 8.83 4.04
C GLU A 9 9.36 10.32 4.40
N LYS A 10 10.34 11.09 3.90
CA LYS A 10 10.47 12.52 4.20
C LYS A 10 9.63 13.43 3.29
N ASN A 11 9.26 12.99 2.10
CA ASN A 11 8.56 13.82 1.12
C ASN A 11 7.28 13.13 0.61
N GLN A 12 6.13 13.56 1.13
CA GLN A 12 4.83 12.98 0.76
C GLN A 12 4.32 13.43 -0.63
N ASN A 13 4.89 14.51 -1.19
CA ASN A 13 4.58 15.04 -2.52
C ASN A 13 5.65 14.70 -3.56
N PHE A 14 6.38 13.60 -3.38
CA PHE A 14 7.41 13.22 -4.34
C PHE A 14 6.82 12.48 -5.55
N SER A 15 7.40 12.75 -6.72
CA SER A 15 7.25 11.92 -7.92
C SER A 15 8.35 10.87 -7.91
N LEU A 16 8.00 9.62 -8.21
CA LEU A 16 8.97 8.55 -8.29
C LEU A 16 9.83 8.73 -9.54
N ASP A 17 11.06 9.21 -9.34
CA ASP A 17 12.05 9.39 -10.40
C ASP A 17 13.19 8.39 -10.19
N PHE A 18 13.31 7.43 -11.11
CA PHE A 18 14.34 6.41 -11.05
C PHE A 18 15.61 6.91 -11.76
N PRO A 19 16.81 6.60 -11.24
CA PRO A 19 18.04 6.91 -11.95
C PRO A 19 18.08 6.17 -13.30
N ASN A 20 18.91 6.67 -14.24
CA ASN A 20 19.07 6.11 -15.59
C ASN A 20 19.35 4.59 -15.60
N TYR A 21 19.93 4.06 -14.52
CA TYR A 21 20.12 2.64 -14.32
C TYR A 21 19.71 2.26 -12.89
N ILE A 22 18.75 1.33 -12.77
CA ILE A 22 18.38 0.70 -11.52
C ILE A 22 18.17 -0.80 -11.74
N ASN A 23 18.58 -1.62 -10.78
CA ASN A 23 18.24 -3.03 -10.79
C ASN A 23 16.71 -3.18 -10.71
N ALA A 24 16.12 -4.02 -11.57
CA ALA A 24 14.66 -4.20 -11.64
C ALA A 24 14.06 -4.64 -10.30
N TYR A 25 14.77 -5.46 -9.53
CA TYR A 25 14.38 -5.90 -8.20
C TYR A 25 14.36 -4.74 -7.21
N ASP A 26 15.44 -3.95 -7.15
CA ASP A 26 15.49 -2.73 -6.33
C ASP A 26 14.41 -1.72 -6.71
N GLY A 27 14.19 -1.54 -8.01
CA GLY A 27 13.14 -0.68 -8.54
C GLY A 27 11.75 -1.15 -8.12
N PHE A 28 11.49 -2.45 -8.17
CA PHE A 28 10.23 -3.04 -7.71
C PHE A 28 10.02 -2.81 -6.20
N ARG A 29 11.04 -3.05 -5.38
CA ARG A 29 10.98 -2.81 -3.93
C ARG A 29 10.66 -1.35 -3.61
N ILE A 30 11.30 -0.42 -4.31
CA ILE A 30 11.04 1.02 -4.18
C ILE A 30 9.61 1.37 -4.63
N PHE A 31 9.14 0.80 -5.74
CA PHE A 31 7.79 1.04 -6.24
C PHE A 31 6.72 0.51 -5.27
N LEU A 32 6.89 -0.69 -4.74
CA LEU A 32 5.97 -1.24 -3.75
C LEU A 32 5.93 -0.35 -2.50
N PHE A 33 7.11 0.08 -2.03
CA PHE A 33 7.24 0.96 -0.87
C PHE A 33 6.57 2.32 -1.10
N TYR A 34 6.72 2.86 -2.30
CA TYR A 34 6.04 4.07 -2.72
C TYR A 34 4.51 3.95 -2.62
N LEU A 35 3.93 2.90 -3.22
CA LEU A 35 2.49 2.67 -3.19
C LEU A 35 1.98 2.59 -1.75
N PHE A 36 2.71 1.88 -0.90
CA PHE A 36 2.34 1.74 0.50
C PHE A 36 2.39 3.05 1.29
N LYS A 37 3.44 3.88 1.09
CA LYS A 37 3.52 5.18 1.77
C LYS A 37 2.43 6.14 1.29
N LYS A 38 2.07 6.11 0.00
CA LYS A 38 0.92 6.87 -0.52
C LYS A 38 -0.40 6.39 0.09
N LEU A 39 -0.61 5.08 0.20
CA LEU A 39 -1.78 4.53 0.88
C LEU A 39 -1.88 5.08 2.32
N LYS A 40 -0.81 4.97 3.12
CA LYS A 40 -0.82 5.47 4.51
C LYS A 40 -1.08 6.97 4.59
N PHE A 41 -0.51 7.75 3.67
CA PHE A 41 -0.75 9.18 3.60
C PHE A 41 -2.24 9.51 3.38
N TYR A 42 -2.88 8.87 2.40
CA TYR A 42 -4.31 9.11 2.11
C TYR A 42 -5.24 8.53 3.18
N TRP A 43 -4.82 7.47 3.87
CA TRP A 43 -5.51 7.00 5.07
C TRP A 43 -5.52 8.07 6.16
N THR A 44 -4.36 8.64 6.50
CA THR A 44 -4.25 9.73 7.49
C THR A 44 -5.04 10.97 7.06
N LEU A 45 -4.96 11.38 5.79
CA LEU A 45 -5.77 12.48 5.30
C LEU A 45 -7.27 12.20 5.40
N SER A 46 -7.71 10.96 5.14
CA SER A 46 -9.11 10.56 5.29
C SER A 46 -9.55 10.61 6.76
N LEU A 47 -8.67 10.28 7.71
CA LEU A 47 -8.91 10.45 9.15
C LEU A 47 -9.09 11.92 9.55
N GLU A 48 -8.20 12.78 9.07
CA GLU A 48 -8.15 14.20 9.43
C GLU A 48 -9.29 15.01 8.80
N ARG A 49 -9.49 14.83 7.49
CA ARG A 49 -10.41 15.66 6.69
C ARG A 49 -11.80 15.07 6.57
N LYS A 50 -11.92 13.75 6.71
CA LYS A 50 -13.19 12.99 6.55
C LYS A 50 -13.86 13.28 5.20
N ASP A 51 -13.05 13.52 4.17
CA ASP A 51 -13.52 13.88 2.84
C ASP A 51 -13.43 12.69 1.86
N LYS A 52 -14.32 12.68 0.86
CA LYS A 52 -14.39 11.60 -0.14
C LYS A 52 -13.21 11.58 -1.11
N GLN A 53 -12.57 12.71 -1.36
CA GLN A 53 -11.45 12.79 -2.31
C GLN A 53 -10.24 12.04 -1.76
N SER A 54 -9.89 12.26 -0.49
CA SER A 54 -8.84 11.51 0.21
C SER A 54 -9.15 10.01 0.24
N LEU A 55 -10.42 9.64 0.41
CA LEU A 55 -10.86 8.24 0.41
C LEU A 55 -10.79 7.60 -0.99
N CYS A 56 -11.06 8.35 -2.06
CA CYS A 56 -10.89 7.88 -3.44
C CYS A 56 -9.42 7.59 -3.77
N GLU A 57 -8.50 8.45 -3.32
CA GLU A 57 -7.07 8.20 -3.46
C GLU A 57 -6.64 6.97 -2.63
N PHE A 58 -7.13 6.84 -1.39
CA PHE A 58 -6.93 5.64 -0.58
C PHE A 58 -7.42 4.36 -1.30
N LEU A 59 -8.60 4.41 -1.92
CA LEU A 59 -9.13 3.31 -2.74
C LEU A 59 -8.16 2.96 -3.89
N PHE A 60 -7.67 3.97 -4.61
CA PHE A 60 -6.74 3.78 -5.72
C PHE A 60 -5.46 3.05 -5.30
N TYR A 61 -4.81 3.50 -4.22
CA TYR A 61 -3.58 2.87 -3.74
C TYR A 61 -3.85 1.48 -3.14
N SER A 62 -4.98 1.26 -2.45
CA SER A 62 -5.33 -0.07 -1.92
C SER A 62 -5.52 -1.08 -3.04
N ARG A 63 -6.21 -0.68 -4.12
CA ARG A 63 -6.41 -1.52 -5.31
C ARG A 63 -5.08 -1.77 -6.03
N SER A 64 -4.22 -0.76 -6.12
CA SER A 64 -2.89 -0.89 -6.73
C SER A 64 -2.05 -1.92 -5.98
N LEU A 65 -2.03 -1.88 -4.64
CA LEU A 65 -1.34 -2.88 -3.82
C LEU A 65 -1.94 -4.28 -4.00
N TYR A 66 -3.26 -4.41 -4.00
CA TYR A 66 -3.92 -5.70 -4.30
C TYR A 66 -3.46 -6.27 -5.64
N ILE A 67 -3.45 -5.47 -6.71
CA ILE A 67 -3.02 -5.89 -8.05
C ILE A 67 -1.56 -6.33 -8.04
N VAL A 68 -0.66 -5.51 -7.48
CA VAL A 68 0.77 -5.81 -7.46
C VAL A 68 1.05 -7.09 -6.66
N LEU A 69 0.47 -7.22 -5.47
CA LEU A 69 0.67 -8.39 -4.61
C LEU A 69 0.11 -9.68 -5.23
N SER A 70 -1.02 -9.60 -5.95
CA SER A 70 -1.62 -10.76 -6.62
C SER A 70 -0.92 -11.15 -7.93
N SER A 71 -0.15 -10.24 -8.54
CA SER A 71 0.44 -10.46 -9.87
C SER A 71 1.93 -10.84 -9.83
N MET A 72 2.64 -10.51 -8.74
CA MET A 72 4.12 -10.59 -8.68
C MET A 72 4.62 -11.82 -7.92
N ASN A 73 4.03 -12.98 -8.20
CA ASN A 73 4.29 -14.25 -7.49
C ASN A 73 5.68 -14.87 -7.75
N THR A 74 6.47 -14.30 -8.66
CA THR A 74 7.87 -14.69 -8.92
C THR A 74 8.89 -13.82 -8.21
N ILE A 75 8.47 -12.67 -7.67
CA ILE A 75 9.34 -11.69 -7.00
C ILE A 75 9.11 -11.72 -5.49
N LEU A 76 7.88 -11.95 -5.05
CA LEU A 76 7.46 -11.95 -3.65
C LEU A 76 7.25 -13.37 -3.12
N ASP A 77 7.38 -13.56 -1.81
CA ASP A 77 6.90 -14.75 -1.13
C ASP A 77 5.43 -14.98 -1.50
N LYS A 78 5.18 -16.10 -2.19
CA LYS A 78 3.86 -16.39 -2.76
C LYS A 78 2.78 -16.55 -1.69
N ASN A 79 3.09 -17.13 -0.53
CA ASN A 79 2.09 -17.38 0.49
C ASN A 79 1.72 -16.06 1.20
N LEU A 80 2.73 -15.32 1.63
CA LEU A 80 2.58 -14.05 2.31
C LEU A 80 1.96 -12.99 1.39
N SER A 81 2.41 -12.89 0.13
CA SER A 81 1.82 -11.97 -0.85
C SER A 81 0.35 -12.26 -1.11
N ASN A 82 -0.06 -13.53 -1.22
CA ASN A 82 -1.46 -13.90 -1.37
C ASN A 82 -2.31 -13.51 -0.15
N ILE A 83 -1.79 -13.75 1.07
CA ILE A 83 -2.47 -13.34 2.31
C ILE A 83 -2.66 -11.82 2.34
N LEU A 84 -1.60 -11.05 2.06
CA LEU A 84 -1.66 -9.60 2.02
C LEU A 84 -2.60 -9.09 0.92
N ALA A 85 -2.56 -9.69 -0.28
CA ALA A 85 -3.43 -9.34 -1.40
C ALA A 85 -4.91 -9.51 -1.02
N LEU A 86 -5.28 -10.60 -0.36
CA LEU A 86 -6.66 -10.80 0.11
C LEU A 86 -7.08 -9.73 1.13
N LYS A 87 -6.22 -9.39 2.08
CA LYS A 87 -6.50 -8.30 3.03
C LYS A 87 -6.70 -6.96 2.32
N PHE A 88 -5.87 -6.62 1.34
CA PHE A 88 -6.04 -5.39 0.54
C PHE A 88 -7.28 -5.43 -0.34
N LYS A 89 -7.66 -6.59 -0.89
CA LYS A 89 -8.90 -6.77 -1.65
C LYS A 89 -10.12 -6.44 -0.79
N ASP A 90 -10.15 -6.92 0.46
CA ASP A 90 -11.24 -6.66 1.38
C ASP A 90 -11.34 -5.17 1.74
N ILE A 91 -10.19 -4.50 1.97
CA ILE A 91 -10.13 -3.05 2.21
C ILE A 91 -10.63 -2.27 0.99
N THR A 92 -10.19 -2.63 -0.21
CA THR A 92 -10.65 -2.01 -1.47
C THR A 92 -12.15 -2.15 -1.62
N LYS A 93 -12.71 -3.34 -1.37
CA LYS A 93 -14.15 -3.57 -1.45
C LYS A 93 -14.92 -2.73 -0.43
N LYS A 94 -14.52 -2.78 0.85
CA LYS A 94 -15.16 -2.01 1.92
C LYS A 94 -15.12 -0.50 1.65
N THR A 95 -14.00 0.01 1.14
CA THR A 95 -13.86 1.42 0.76
C THR A 95 -14.79 1.79 -0.40
N GLN A 96 -14.88 0.92 -1.41
CA GLN A 96 -15.78 1.12 -2.54
C GLN A 96 -17.25 1.13 -2.10
N ASP A 97 -17.64 0.24 -1.18
CA ASP A 97 -19.00 0.17 -0.63
C ASP A 97 -19.33 1.46 0.16
N ILE A 98 -18.40 1.99 0.95
CA ILE A 98 -18.56 3.26 1.69
C ILE A 98 -18.74 4.44 0.73
N LEU A 99 -17.96 4.49 -0.35
CA LEU A 99 -18.05 5.55 -1.35
C LEU A 99 -19.40 5.53 -2.10
N ALA A 100 -19.98 4.35 -2.28
CA ALA A 100 -21.28 4.15 -2.92
C ALA A 100 -22.49 4.29 -1.96
N SER A 101 -22.27 4.27 -0.64
CA SER A 101 -23.32 4.36 0.39
C SER A 101 -23.94 5.76 0.49
N GLU A 102 -25.26 5.82 0.67
CA GLU A 102 -25.98 7.05 1.01
C GLU A 102 -25.66 7.54 2.44
N ASN A 103 -25.28 6.61 3.34
CA ASN A 103 -24.87 6.89 4.72
C ASN A 103 -23.33 6.99 4.86
N SER A 104 -22.66 7.45 3.80
CA SER A 104 -21.19 7.38 3.67
C SER A 104 -20.41 7.91 4.87
N ASN A 105 -20.93 8.92 5.60
CA ASN A 105 -20.21 9.53 6.72
C ASN A 105 -20.14 8.62 7.96
N GLN A 106 -21.19 7.87 8.28
CA GLN A 106 -21.20 6.99 9.44
C GLN A 106 -20.37 5.73 9.16
N ASP A 107 -20.54 5.15 7.98
CA ASP A 107 -19.76 3.99 7.54
C ASP A 107 -18.27 4.34 7.44
N LEU A 108 -17.94 5.55 7.00
CA LEU A 108 -16.58 6.07 6.96
C LEU A 108 -15.97 6.16 8.36
N LEU A 109 -16.67 6.72 9.34
CA LEU A 109 -16.15 6.84 10.71
C LEU A 109 -15.87 5.47 11.34
N LEU A 110 -16.77 4.50 11.15
CA LEU A 110 -16.57 3.14 11.64
C LEU A 110 -15.38 2.46 10.97
N PHE A 111 -15.25 2.63 9.64
CA PHE A 111 -14.13 2.09 8.89
C PHE A 111 -12.79 2.68 9.30
N LEU A 112 -12.73 4.00 9.46
CA LEU A 112 -11.53 4.73 9.88
C LEU A 112 -11.07 4.36 11.30
N SER A 113 -11.97 3.84 12.14
CA SER A 113 -11.67 3.44 13.51
C SER A 113 -11.28 1.96 13.65
N ASP A 114 -11.16 1.22 12.54
CA ASP A 114 -10.90 -0.22 12.53
C ASP A 114 -9.41 -0.53 12.81
N GLU A 115 -9.12 -1.03 14.02
CA GLU A 115 -7.75 -1.36 14.47
C GLU A 115 -7.06 -2.39 13.57
N LYS A 116 -7.82 -3.29 12.92
CA LYS A 116 -7.27 -4.32 12.03
C LYS A 116 -6.54 -3.73 10.82
N ILE A 117 -6.92 -2.51 10.41
CA ILE A 117 -6.25 -1.80 9.31
C ILE A 117 -4.87 -1.31 9.75
N GLN A 118 -4.75 -0.84 11.00
CA GLN A 118 -3.46 -0.43 11.54
C GLN A 118 -2.52 -1.62 11.72
N ASP A 119 -3.05 -2.75 12.20
CA ASP A 119 -2.27 -4.00 12.29
C ASP A 119 -1.73 -4.42 10.92
N LEU A 120 -2.58 -4.41 9.88
CA LEU A 120 -2.15 -4.68 8.51
C LEU A 120 -1.06 -3.72 8.03
N PHE A 121 -1.17 -2.42 8.34
CA PHE A 121 -0.17 -1.45 7.93
C PHE A 121 1.15 -1.67 8.67
N ASN A 122 1.12 -2.05 9.93
CA ASN A 122 2.34 -2.35 10.68
C ASN A 122 3.02 -3.62 10.15
N ASP A 123 2.25 -4.69 9.95
CA ASP A 123 2.71 -5.92 9.32
C ASP A 123 3.36 -5.64 7.97
N PHE A 124 2.68 -4.86 7.12
CA PHE A 124 3.17 -4.60 5.77
C PHE A 124 4.37 -3.63 5.74
N ASP A 125 4.46 -2.64 6.63
CA ASP A 125 5.67 -1.79 6.77
C ASP A 125 6.89 -2.60 7.19
N PHE A 126 6.69 -3.65 7.99
CA PHE A 126 7.74 -4.59 8.34
C PHE A 126 8.15 -5.42 7.12
N PHE A 127 7.21 -6.16 6.51
CA PHE A 127 7.52 -7.06 5.40
C PHE A 127 8.16 -6.36 4.19
N ILE A 128 7.70 -5.16 3.86
CA ILE A 128 8.21 -4.42 2.68
C ILE A 128 9.67 -3.97 2.84
N LYS A 129 10.15 -3.85 4.08
CA LYS A 129 11.53 -3.47 4.40
C LYS A 129 12.42 -4.71 4.51
N GLU A 130 11.86 -5.83 4.96
CA GLU A 130 12.56 -7.10 5.09
C GLU A 130 12.91 -7.71 3.72
N ASN A 131 14.16 -8.17 3.57
CA ASN A 131 14.60 -8.83 2.34
C ASN A 131 13.90 -10.18 2.13
N SER A 132 13.53 -10.88 3.21
CA SER A 132 12.91 -12.22 3.17
C SER A 132 11.54 -12.25 2.50
N PHE A 133 10.84 -11.11 2.43
CA PHE A 133 9.58 -11.01 1.71
C PHE A 133 9.76 -11.12 0.19
N TYR A 134 10.97 -10.87 -0.30
CA TYR A 134 11.30 -10.83 -1.70
C TYR A 134 12.13 -12.08 -2.06
N GLU A 135 11.53 -13.02 -2.78
CA GLU A 135 12.14 -14.29 -3.17
C GLU A 135 12.90 -14.19 -4.51
N GLY A 136 12.78 -13.06 -5.21
CA GLY A 136 13.44 -12.82 -6.49
C GLY A 136 14.97 -12.71 -6.44
N ASP A 137 15.58 -12.55 -5.26
CA ASP A 137 17.04 -12.37 -5.09
C ASP A 137 17.88 -13.66 -5.26
N CYS A 138 17.25 -14.77 -5.62
CA CYS A 138 17.91 -16.09 -5.71
C CYS A 138 17.60 -16.81 -7.02
N LYS A 139 17.85 -16.16 -8.16
CA LYS A 139 18.05 -16.82 -9.46
C LYS A 139 19.04 -16.03 -10.32
N ASP A 140 20.30 -16.01 -9.90
CA ASP A 140 21.50 -16.05 -10.77
C ASP A 140 22.76 -16.28 -9.93
#